data_AF-A0A7K6TUQ7-F1
#
_entry.id   AF-A0A7K6TUQ7-F1
#
_cell.length_a   1.000
_cell.length_b   1.000
_cell.length_c   1.000
_cell.angle_alpha   90.00
_cell.angle_beta   90.00
_cell.angle_gamma   90.00
#
_symmetry.space_group_name_H-M   'P 1'
#
loop_
_entity.id
_entity.type
_entity.pdbx_description
1 polymer ?
#
loop_
_entity_poly.entity_id
_entity_poly.type
_entity_poly.pdbx_seq_one_letter_code
_entity_poly.pdbx_strand_id
1 'polypeptide(L)'
;TQKMAELLALGDKCREGDSGASALAGSCLADNRLNLDVYPDGCRRFLQLFQGRQREVVQVEFLRLSSNDHLLGTTLGILPHLKYMKSLVLKGGHVRDEFGSCQHGSLTSLPPDVGNLRCLTHLDLSFNSLSILPSCILHLSSLRVLLVSHNSLVALPEGFGSLSKLTFFSAMKNQLKDLPRSIGELAMLQDLDLSENALEFLPEEVGNLHNCTELDLSGNHLSSIPDSLGNLKSLRRLHLHSNLLTTVPASLASLPNLSRLDLQNNCLHAVPPEIQTSPFVHLRGNPLGETEQSSQAGESSVGVLRRLFLASEEDSFTVTSEGCKVVLACGIHFYFPPGAASDPLQIYFRTLTPDPQWVKLRHHDILLSRVLELRPHGVKFQQKVQIWMPYVSPQTLHQHEVVVRTFSGQSWSDLSTRAEQKRKSKKHVAHCSVLHFSWFLVVSRLVQNECKVPTEGTLLFSSVDPNIKVTFPPGATEETRSVKLQVLPVSAEEIQEFIADAGCRASPLLYLSQDSPVDFLRPVRIQVPLPPGVTGLNLDRSRLHLLHGDLEGQTWDDITSQVVLEFTHLYAVFEVTHFSWYWLWYTTKTYIGGIAKKVYERLRMYQVNFIALQRKKDPEQVLLQCVPKNKV
;
A
#
# COMPACT_ATOMS: atom_id res chain seq x y z
N THR A 1 0.79 -38.68 -21.31
CA THR A 1 2.11 -39.34 -21.12
C THR A 1 3.16 -38.80 -22.08
N GLN A 2 2.88 -38.63 -23.37
CA GLN A 2 3.83 -38.08 -24.35
C GLN A 2 4.13 -36.57 -24.15
N LYS A 3 3.09 -35.74 -23.94
CA LYS A 3 3.23 -34.30 -23.59
C LYS A 3 4.00 -34.04 -22.28
N MET A 4 3.98 -35.00 -21.37
CA MET A 4 4.65 -34.94 -20.06
C MET A 4 6.14 -35.26 -20.20
N ALA A 5 6.51 -36.15 -21.13
CA ALA A 5 7.92 -36.42 -21.46
C ALA A 5 8.60 -35.22 -22.16
N GLU A 6 7.86 -34.48 -23.00
CA GLU A 6 8.38 -33.26 -23.65
C GLU A 6 8.60 -32.11 -22.65
N LEU A 7 7.68 -31.90 -21.70
CA LEU A 7 7.84 -30.93 -20.61
C LEU A 7 9.01 -31.28 -19.66
N LEU A 8 9.24 -32.58 -19.42
CA LEU A 8 10.39 -33.06 -18.63
C LEU A 8 11.72 -32.90 -19.38
N ALA A 9 11.74 -33.09 -20.70
CA ALA A 9 12.94 -32.93 -21.53
C ALA A 9 13.40 -31.47 -21.66
N LEU A 10 12.49 -30.49 -21.58
CA LEU A 10 12.84 -29.06 -21.55
C LEU A 10 13.52 -28.64 -20.25
N GLY A 11 13.22 -29.30 -19.12
CA GLY A 11 13.89 -29.08 -17.84
C GLY A 11 15.33 -29.63 -17.79
N ASP A 12 15.65 -30.65 -18.58
CA ASP A 12 16.97 -31.27 -18.61
C ASP A 12 18.03 -30.46 -19.40
N LYS A 13 17.62 -29.52 -20.26
CA LYS A 13 18.55 -28.62 -20.98
C LYS A 13 19.14 -27.49 -20.13
N CYS A 14 18.72 -27.33 -18.88
CA CYS A 14 19.28 -26.37 -17.93
C CYS A 14 20.21 -27.02 -16.87
N ARG A 15 20.79 -28.18 -17.18
CA ARG A 15 21.83 -28.83 -16.38
C ARG A 15 23.21 -28.49 -16.91
N GLU A 16 23.69 -27.27 -16.66
CA GLU A 16 25.13 -27.02 -16.66
C GLU A 16 25.43 -25.80 -15.78
N GLY A 17 26.09 -26.05 -14.64
CA GLY A 17 26.63 -25.04 -13.73
C GLY A 17 25.67 -24.59 -12.62
N ASP A 18 25.51 -25.37 -11.56
CA ASP A 18 25.91 -24.93 -10.21
C ASP A 18 25.81 -26.09 -9.20
N SER A 19 26.92 -26.42 -8.54
CA SER A 19 27.02 -27.43 -7.50
C SER A 19 26.60 -26.82 -6.16
N GLY A 20 25.28 -26.78 -5.92
CA GLY A 20 24.66 -26.30 -4.68
C GLY A 20 23.64 -27.27 -4.09
N ALA A 21 23.84 -28.58 -4.27
CA ALA A 21 22.93 -29.61 -3.80
C ALA A 21 23.23 -29.99 -2.33
N SER A 22 22.89 -29.15 -1.35
CA SER A 22 22.84 -29.58 0.07
C SER A 22 22.03 -28.71 1.06
N ALA A 23 21.26 -27.71 0.63
CA ALA A 23 20.52 -26.83 1.58
C ALA A 23 18.98 -26.83 1.42
N LEU A 24 18.43 -27.63 0.50
CA LEU A 24 17.06 -27.45 -0.02
C LEU A 24 15.95 -28.28 0.66
N ALA A 25 16.20 -28.89 1.83
CA ALA A 25 15.23 -29.77 2.48
C ALA A 25 14.46 -29.05 3.60
N GLY A 26 13.27 -28.52 3.32
CA GLY A 26 12.22 -28.41 4.36
C GLY A 26 11.20 -27.26 4.32
N SER A 27 11.42 -26.12 3.65
CA SER A 27 10.66 -24.90 3.99
C SER A 27 9.49 -24.49 3.07
N CYS A 28 9.38 -25.03 1.85
CA CYS A 28 8.46 -24.46 0.85
C CYS A 28 7.05 -25.07 0.88
N LEU A 29 6.92 -26.34 1.28
CA LEU A 29 5.66 -27.09 1.28
C LEU A 29 5.19 -27.24 2.73
N ALA A 30 4.25 -26.38 3.13
CA ALA A 30 3.62 -26.40 4.46
C ALA A 30 2.20 -26.95 4.31
N ASP A 31 2.03 -28.23 4.62
CA ASP A 31 0.78 -28.98 4.43
C ASP A 31 0.26 -28.90 2.97
N ASN A 32 -0.97 -28.44 2.75
CA ASN A 32 -1.60 -28.31 1.44
C ASN A 32 -1.36 -26.94 0.78
N ARG A 33 -0.33 -26.19 1.21
CA ARG A 33 -0.06 -24.83 0.74
C ARG A 33 1.33 -24.67 0.16
N LEU A 34 1.41 -23.86 -0.88
CA LEU A 34 2.64 -23.56 -1.59
C LEU A 34 2.68 -22.08 -1.97
N ASN A 35 3.40 -21.28 -1.17
CA ASN A 35 3.59 -19.85 -1.40
C ASN A 35 5.00 -19.61 -1.93
N LEU A 36 5.12 -19.37 -3.23
CA LEU A 36 6.42 -19.22 -3.90
C LEU A 36 6.59 -17.84 -4.57
N ASP A 37 5.58 -16.98 -4.45
CA ASP A 37 5.59 -15.59 -4.93
C ASP A 37 6.65 -14.72 -4.22
N VAL A 38 7.04 -15.08 -3.00
CA VAL A 38 8.06 -14.41 -2.19
C VAL A 38 9.50 -14.80 -2.54
N TYR A 39 9.70 -15.84 -3.33
CA TYR A 39 11.03 -16.35 -3.65
C TYR A 39 11.48 -15.94 -5.06
N PRO A 40 12.75 -15.54 -5.24
CA PRO A 40 13.34 -15.46 -6.57
C PRO A 40 13.34 -16.87 -7.20
N ASP A 41 12.90 -16.95 -8.45
CA ASP A 41 12.67 -18.19 -9.22
C ASP A 41 11.64 -19.15 -8.58
N GLY A 42 10.57 -18.62 -7.99
CA GLY A 42 9.48 -19.40 -7.40
C GLY A 42 8.90 -20.47 -8.34
N CYS A 43 8.80 -20.20 -9.64
CA CYS A 43 8.34 -21.18 -10.61
C CYS A 43 9.36 -22.32 -10.80
N ARG A 44 10.67 -22.03 -10.78
CA ARG A 44 11.71 -23.07 -10.82
C ARG A 44 11.60 -24.02 -9.63
N ARG A 45 11.35 -23.47 -8.44
CA ARG A 45 11.16 -24.24 -7.21
C ARG A 45 9.90 -25.08 -7.27
N PHE A 46 8.80 -24.54 -7.80
CA PHE A 46 7.58 -25.30 -8.06
C PHE A 46 7.85 -26.51 -8.95
N LEU A 47 8.58 -26.31 -10.07
CA LEU A 47 8.90 -27.37 -11.02
C LEU A 47 9.78 -28.47 -10.37
N GLN A 48 10.77 -28.09 -9.58
CA GLN A 48 11.60 -29.04 -8.83
C GLN A 48 10.79 -29.84 -7.80
N LEU A 49 9.89 -29.17 -7.06
CA LEU A 49 9.00 -29.84 -6.12
C LEU A 49 8.05 -30.80 -6.84
N PHE A 50 7.52 -30.42 -7.99
CA PHE A 50 6.64 -31.28 -8.77
C PHE A 50 7.38 -32.53 -9.29
N GLN A 51 8.65 -32.41 -9.68
CA GLN A 51 9.49 -33.55 -10.09
C GLN A 51 9.86 -34.47 -8.91
N GLY A 52 10.22 -33.91 -7.75
CA GLY A 52 10.69 -34.68 -6.60
C GLY A 52 9.59 -35.22 -5.67
N ARG A 53 8.46 -34.51 -5.55
CA ARG A 53 7.38 -34.78 -4.58
C ARG A 53 5.99 -34.66 -5.20
N GLN A 54 5.80 -35.22 -6.40
CA GLN A 54 4.57 -35.10 -7.18
C GLN A 54 3.29 -35.45 -6.39
N ARG A 55 3.33 -36.52 -5.57
CA ARG A 55 2.17 -36.98 -4.79
C ARG A 55 1.65 -35.93 -3.81
N GLU A 56 2.54 -35.11 -3.26
CA GLU A 56 2.21 -34.07 -2.30
C GLU A 56 1.79 -32.78 -3.00
N VAL A 57 2.49 -32.41 -4.08
CA VAL A 57 2.18 -31.21 -4.86
C VAL A 57 0.79 -31.30 -5.49
N VAL A 58 0.38 -32.49 -5.94
CA VAL A 58 -0.97 -32.71 -6.51
C VAL A 58 -2.10 -32.52 -5.48
N GLN A 59 -1.79 -32.64 -4.19
CA GLN A 59 -2.74 -32.40 -3.08
C GLN A 59 -2.78 -30.94 -2.62
N VAL A 60 -1.95 -30.07 -3.22
CA VAL A 60 -1.93 -28.64 -2.88
C VAL A 60 -3.28 -28.01 -3.22
N GLU A 61 -3.87 -27.39 -2.20
CA GLU A 61 -5.13 -26.65 -2.33
C GLU A 61 -4.90 -25.16 -2.57
N PHE A 62 -3.75 -24.63 -2.13
CA PHE A 62 -3.43 -23.19 -2.19
C PHE A 62 -2.08 -22.97 -2.83
N LEU A 63 -2.06 -22.29 -3.98
CA LEU A 63 -0.85 -21.98 -4.72
C LEU A 63 -0.72 -20.47 -4.96
N ARG A 64 0.45 -19.92 -4.61
CA ARG A 64 0.84 -18.56 -4.98
C ARG A 64 2.14 -18.57 -5.76
N LEU A 65 2.14 -17.90 -6.90
CA LEU A 65 3.31 -17.74 -7.76
C LEU A 65 3.45 -16.28 -8.18
N SER A 66 4.70 -15.85 -8.38
CA SER A 66 5.02 -14.56 -8.96
C SER A 66 4.84 -14.63 -10.47
N SER A 67 4.12 -13.65 -11.03
CA SER A 67 3.92 -13.54 -12.48
C SER A 67 5.08 -12.87 -13.23
N ASN A 68 6.16 -12.51 -12.53
CA ASN A 68 7.40 -11.97 -13.10
C ASN A 68 8.46 -13.04 -13.37
N ASP A 69 8.15 -14.31 -13.15
CA ASP A 69 9.08 -15.42 -13.32
C ASP A 69 9.11 -15.91 -14.79
N HIS A 70 10.32 -16.09 -15.33
CA HIS A 70 10.55 -16.54 -16.70
C HIS A 70 10.04 -17.97 -16.98
N LEU A 71 9.87 -18.80 -15.95
CA LEU A 71 9.34 -20.16 -16.07
C LEU A 71 7.83 -20.26 -15.81
N LEU A 72 7.13 -19.12 -15.73
CA LEU A 72 5.70 -19.10 -15.49
C LEU A 72 4.94 -19.93 -16.53
N GLY A 73 5.23 -19.76 -17.83
CA GLY A 73 4.56 -20.50 -18.90
C GLY A 73 4.63 -22.03 -18.73
N THR A 74 5.82 -22.56 -18.41
CA THR A 74 6.02 -23.99 -18.14
C THR A 74 5.25 -24.45 -16.91
N THR A 75 5.23 -23.62 -15.86
CA THR A 75 4.52 -23.88 -14.61
C THR A 75 3.00 -23.89 -14.79
N LEU A 76 2.47 -22.98 -15.60
CA LEU A 76 1.05 -22.93 -15.94
C LEU A 76 0.59 -24.21 -16.67
N GLY A 77 1.46 -24.86 -17.44
CA GLY A 77 1.17 -26.16 -18.07
C GLY A 77 0.95 -27.31 -17.09
N ILE A 78 1.39 -27.16 -15.83
CA ILE A 78 1.24 -28.19 -14.79
C ILE A 78 -0.03 -27.97 -13.97
N LEU A 79 -0.50 -26.74 -13.82
CA LEU A 79 -1.68 -26.38 -13.03
C LEU A 79 -2.90 -27.31 -13.23
N PRO A 80 -3.26 -27.76 -14.45
CA PRO A 80 -4.41 -28.64 -14.65
C PRO A 80 -4.34 -29.99 -13.91
N HIS A 81 -3.15 -30.39 -13.46
CA HIS A 81 -2.95 -31.62 -12.68
C HIS A 81 -3.33 -31.44 -11.20
N LEU A 82 -3.47 -30.20 -10.72
CA LEU A 82 -3.77 -29.86 -9.33
C LEU A 82 -5.29 -29.84 -9.07
N LYS A 83 -5.92 -31.01 -9.17
CA LYS A 83 -7.39 -31.14 -9.16
C LYS A 83 -8.09 -30.68 -7.87
N TYR A 84 -7.36 -30.63 -6.76
CA TYR A 84 -7.88 -30.20 -5.45
C TYR A 84 -7.66 -28.71 -5.17
N MET A 85 -7.11 -27.96 -6.13
CA MET A 85 -6.83 -26.54 -5.95
C MET A 85 -8.11 -25.75 -5.67
N LYS A 86 -8.11 -25.03 -4.55
CA LYS A 86 -9.18 -24.13 -4.11
C LYS A 86 -8.83 -22.67 -4.33
N SER A 87 -7.53 -22.33 -4.29
CA SER A 87 -7.03 -20.97 -4.42
C SER A 87 -5.78 -20.91 -5.30
N LEU A 88 -5.82 -20.05 -6.31
CA LEU A 88 -4.71 -19.74 -7.19
C LEU A 88 -4.45 -18.23 -7.21
N VAL A 89 -3.24 -17.83 -6.86
CA VAL A 89 -2.80 -16.43 -6.94
C VAL A 89 -1.60 -16.36 -7.87
N LEU A 90 -1.75 -15.65 -8.97
CA LEU A 90 -0.71 -15.34 -9.94
C LEU A 90 -0.57 -13.82 -9.97
N LYS A 91 -0.01 -13.25 -8.90
CA LYS A 91 0.04 -11.80 -8.74
C LYS A 91 1.32 -11.24 -9.35
N GLY A 92 1.19 -10.16 -10.11
CA GLY A 92 2.32 -9.30 -10.44
C GLY A 92 2.52 -8.20 -9.38
N GLY A 93 3.43 -7.27 -9.61
CA GLY A 93 3.63 -6.14 -8.70
C GLY A 93 4.45 -6.42 -7.44
N HIS A 94 5.04 -7.61 -7.29
CA HIS A 94 6.01 -7.90 -6.22
C HIS A 94 7.33 -7.13 -6.41
N VAL A 95 7.66 -6.81 -7.66
CA VAL A 95 8.82 -5.99 -8.03
C VAL A 95 8.34 -4.56 -8.19
N ARG A 96 8.98 -3.60 -7.52
CA ARG A 96 8.70 -2.17 -7.70
C ARG A 96 9.76 -1.58 -8.61
N ASP A 97 9.35 -0.67 -9.48
CA ASP A 97 10.31 0.15 -10.22
C ASP A 97 10.97 1.19 -9.30
N GLU A 98 11.95 1.92 -9.84
CA GLU A 98 12.68 2.96 -9.11
C GLU A 98 11.77 4.07 -8.54
N PHE A 99 10.52 4.16 -8.98
CA PHE A 99 9.52 5.13 -8.53
C PHE A 99 8.50 4.54 -7.54
N GLY A 100 8.71 3.29 -7.09
CA GLY A 100 7.83 2.60 -6.15
C GLY A 100 6.54 2.07 -6.77
N SER A 101 6.37 2.20 -8.10
CA SER A 101 5.22 1.67 -8.81
C SER A 101 5.38 0.16 -8.95
N CYS A 102 4.30 -0.57 -8.68
CA CYS A 102 4.27 -2.02 -8.89
C CYS A 102 4.57 -2.31 -10.37
N GLN A 103 5.64 -3.06 -10.67
CA GLN A 103 5.88 -3.56 -12.02
C GLN A 103 4.82 -4.61 -12.35
N HIS A 104 4.14 -4.41 -13.46
CA HIS A 104 3.13 -5.34 -13.94
C HIS A 104 3.76 -6.71 -14.21
N GLY A 105 3.02 -7.74 -13.81
CA GLY A 105 3.30 -9.13 -14.13
C GLY A 105 3.35 -9.37 -15.63
N SER A 106 4.21 -10.30 -16.05
CA SER A 106 4.37 -10.70 -17.45
C SER A 106 3.22 -11.56 -17.99
N LEU A 107 2.25 -11.92 -17.15
CA LEU A 107 1.13 -12.78 -17.55
C LEU A 107 0.20 -12.02 -18.52
N THR A 108 0.11 -12.53 -19.74
CA THR A 108 -0.74 -11.98 -20.82
C THR A 108 -1.97 -12.83 -21.11
N SER A 109 -1.94 -14.13 -20.77
CA SER A 109 -3.08 -15.05 -20.89
C SER A 109 -2.89 -16.29 -20.01
N LEU A 110 -3.97 -17.01 -19.74
CA LEU A 110 -3.95 -18.33 -19.08
C LEU A 110 -4.12 -19.46 -20.10
N PRO A 111 -3.48 -20.62 -19.88
CA PRO A 111 -3.69 -21.76 -20.76
C PRO A 111 -5.14 -22.28 -20.69
N PRO A 112 -5.69 -22.80 -21.80
CA PRO A 112 -7.07 -23.30 -21.85
C PRO A 112 -7.38 -24.35 -20.78
N ASP A 113 -6.38 -25.17 -20.44
CA ASP A 113 -6.51 -26.28 -19.51
C ASP A 113 -6.77 -25.85 -18.05
N VAL A 114 -6.57 -24.57 -17.70
CA VAL A 114 -6.92 -24.03 -16.36
C VAL A 114 -8.42 -24.14 -16.09
N GLY A 115 -9.25 -24.12 -17.13
CA GLY A 115 -10.70 -24.33 -17.01
C GLY A 115 -11.09 -25.70 -16.43
N ASN A 116 -10.16 -26.66 -16.36
CA ASN A 116 -10.41 -27.98 -15.77
C ASN A 116 -10.39 -27.97 -14.22
N LEU A 117 -9.98 -26.88 -13.57
CA LEU A 117 -9.90 -26.76 -12.12
C LEU A 117 -11.28 -26.53 -11.49
N ARG A 118 -12.12 -27.57 -11.49
CA ARG A 118 -13.52 -27.50 -11.02
C ARG A 118 -13.69 -27.17 -9.53
N CYS A 119 -12.65 -27.35 -8.72
CA CYS A 119 -12.65 -27.04 -7.29
C CYS A 119 -12.19 -25.61 -6.98
N LEU A 120 -11.74 -24.85 -7.99
CA LEU A 120 -11.19 -23.52 -7.77
C LEU A 120 -12.28 -22.55 -7.33
N THR A 121 -12.08 -21.95 -6.16
CA THR A 121 -13.01 -21.00 -5.54
C THR A 121 -12.48 -19.58 -5.53
N HIS A 122 -11.16 -19.40 -5.51
CA HIS A 122 -10.48 -18.12 -5.47
C HIS A 122 -9.42 -18.05 -6.56
N LEU A 123 -9.51 -17.04 -7.43
CA LEU A 123 -8.56 -16.76 -8.50
C LEU A 123 -8.16 -15.29 -8.46
N ASP A 124 -6.87 -15.03 -8.23
CA ASP A 124 -6.29 -13.68 -8.28
C ASP A 124 -5.23 -13.60 -9.37
N LEU A 125 -5.50 -12.75 -10.37
CA LEU A 125 -4.65 -12.42 -11.51
C LEU A 125 -4.32 -10.93 -11.55
N SER A 126 -4.40 -10.24 -10.40
CA SER A 126 -4.22 -8.80 -10.34
C SER A 126 -2.76 -8.38 -10.61
N PHE A 127 -2.57 -7.13 -11.04
CA PHE A 127 -1.27 -6.53 -11.36
C PHE A 127 -0.51 -7.27 -12.47
N ASN A 128 -1.20 -7.76 -13.51
CA ASN A 128 -0.59 -8.41 -14.67
C ASN A 128 -0.76 -7.56 -15.94
N SER A 129 -0.46 -8.14 -17.10
CA SER A 129 -0.58 -7.48 -18.41
C SER A 129 -1.66 -8.14 -19.28
N LEU A 130 -2.76 -8.62 -18.67
CA LEU A 130 -3.86 -9.25 -19.39
C LEU A 130 -4.61 -8.20 -20.23
N SER A 131 -4.69 -8.42 -21.54
CA SER A 131 -5.52 -7.60 -22.45
C SER A 131 -6.92 -8.17 -22.68
N ILE A 132 -7.05 -9.49 -22.54
CA ILE A 132 -8.29 -10.24 -22.72
C ILE A 132 -8.40 -11.26 -21.59
N LEU A 133 -9.60 -11.42 -21.03
CA LEU A 133 -9.89 -12.47 -20.07
C LEU A 133 -10.20 -13.78 -20.85
N PRO A 134 -9.38 -14.83 -20.73
CA PRO A 134 -9.53 -16.03 -21.55
C PRO A 134 -10.82 -16.78 -21.22
N SER A 135 -11.49 -17.30 -22.26
CA SER A 135 -12.77 -18.01 -22.15
C SER A 135 -12.71 -19.26 -21.27
N CYS A 136 -11.52 -19.81 -20.99
CA CYS A 136 -11.38 -20.95 -20.09
C CYS A 136 -11.84 -20.66 -18.66
N ILE A 137 -11.80 -19.38 -18.22
CA ILE A 137 -12.30 -18.97 -16.90
C ILE A 137 -13.80 -19.23 -16.77
N LEU A 138 -14.56 -19.15 -17.87
CA LEU A 138 -16.00 -19.39 -17.89
C LEU A 138 -16.40 -20.82 -17.51
N HIS A 139 -15.46 -21.77 -17.59
CA HIS A 139 -15.67 -23.16 -17.18
C HIS A 139 -15.49 -23.41 -15.67
N LEU A 140 -15.01 -22.41 -14.91
CA LEU A 140 -14.76 -22.49 -13.48
C LEU A 140 -16.05 -22.33 -12.65
N SER A 141 -16.94 -23.31 -12.76
CA SER A 141 -18.28 -23.31 -12.13
C SER A 141 -18.33 -23.25 -10.59
N SER A 142 -17.19 -23.36 -9.90
CA SER A 142 -17.10 -23.22 -8.43
C SER A 142 -16.49 -21.89 -7.98
N LEU A 143 -16.13 -21.01 -8.93
CA LEU A 143 -15.44 -19.77 -8.64
C LEU A 143 -16.37 -18.82 -7.86
N ARG A 144 -15.87 -18.34 -6.72
CA ARG A 144 -16.57 -17.39 -5.83
C ARG A 144 -15.92 -16.01 -5.84
N VAL A 145 -14.61 -15.97 -5.97
CA VAL A 145 -13.83 -14.73 -5.96
C VAL A 145 -12.93 -14.69 -7.19
N LEU A 146 -13.08 -13.63 -7.99
CA LEU A 146 -12.23 -13.33 -9.13
C LEU A 146 -11.66 -11.92 -9.00
N LEU A 147 -10.33 -11.82 -8.95
CA LEU A 147 -9.60 -10.56 -8.91
C LEU A 147 -8.74 -10.43 -10.17
N VAL A 148 -8.98 -9.39 -10.94
CA VAL A 148 -8.23 -9.08 -12.18
C VAL A 148 -7.83 -7.60 -12.24
N SER A 149 -7.75 -6.96 -11.07
CA SER A 149 -7.47 -5.53 -10.94
C SER A 149 -6.06 -5.17 -11.44
N HIS A 150 -5.84 -3.94 -11.89
CA HIS A 150 -4.54 -3.49 -12.44
C HIS A 150 -4.04 -4.35 -13.60
N ASN A 151 -4.87 -4.49 -14.65
CA ASN A 151 -4.53 -5.14 -15.91
C ASN A 151 -4.82 -4.18 -17.08
N SER A 152 -4.85 -4.67 -18.32
CA SER A 152 -5.20 -3.89 -19.52
C SER A 152 -6.43 -4.47 -20.23
N LEU A 153 -7.38 -5.04 -19.48
CA LEU A 153 -8.57 -5.67 -20.04
C LEU A 153 -9.44 -4.64 -20.75
N VAL A 154 -9.79 -4.91 -22.01
CA VAL A 154 -10.64 -4.02 -22.83
C VAL A 154 -12.12 -4.42 -22.77
N ALA A 155 -12.41 -5.71 -22.57
CA ALA A 155 -13.75 -6.24 -22.46
C ALA A 155 -13.80 -7.51 -21.60
N LEU A 156 -14.97 -7.80 -21.04
CA LEU A 156 -15.29 -9.10 -20.46
C LEU A 156 -15.94 -9.99 -21.55
N PRO A 157 -15.77 -11.32 -21.48
CA PRO A 157 -16.35 -12.23 -22.47
C PRO A 157 -17.89 -12.26 -22.39
N GLU A 158 -18.57 -12.40 -23.53
CA GLU A 158 -20.04 -12.43 -23.61
C GLU A 158 -20.71 -13.49 -22.71
N GLY A 159 -20.01 -14.59 -22.41
CA GLY A 159 -20.51 -15.66 -21.52
C GLY A 159 -20.17 -15.49 -20.04
N PHE A 160 -19.77 -14.30 -19.58
CA PHE A 160 -19.31 -14.07 -18.20
C PHE A 160 -20.34 -14.46 -17.13
N GLY A 161 -21.64 -14.37 -17.46
CA GLY A 161 -22.75 -14.84 -16.63
C GLY A 161 -22.71 -16.33 -16.23
N SER A 162 -21.93 -17.17 -16.91
CA SER A 162 -21.77 -18.59 -16.56
C SER A 162 -21.21 -18.81 -15.15
N LEU A 163 -20.52 -17.80 -14.58
CA LEU A 163 -19.94 -17.81 -13.23
C LEU A 163 -21.00 -17.58 -12.13
N SER A 164 -22.10 -18.34 -12.18
CA SER A 164 -23.28 -18.19 -11.30
C SER A 164 -23.02 -18.25 -9.78
N LYS A 165 -21.86 -18.76 -9.33
CA LYS A 165 -21.45 -18.80 -7.91
C LYS A 165 -20.54 -17.66 -7.47
N LEU A 166 -20.22 -16.73 -8.37
CA LEU A 166 -19.35 -15.61 -8.09
C LEU A 166 -20.03 -14.68 -7.08
N THR A 167 -19.35 -14.40 -5.97
CA THR A 167 -19.81 -13.50 -4.90
C THR A 167 -19.02 -12.20 -4.88
N PHE A 168 -17.76 -12.24 -5.31
CA PHE A 168 -16.86 -11.08 -5.34
C PHE A 168 -16.15 -11.01 -6.70
N PHE A 169 -16.27 -9.87 -7.38
CA PHE A 169 -15.55 -9.59 -8.61
C PHE A 169 -14.94 -8.19 -8.57
N SER A 170 -13.62 -8.09 -8.74
CA SER A 170 -12.94 -6.80 -8.96
C SER A 170 -12.14 -6.83 -10.26
N ALA A 171 -12.42 -5.85 -11.11
CA ALA A 171 -11.66 -5.51 -12.29
C ALA A 171 -11.21 -4.03 -12.26
N MET A 172 -10.99 -3.49 -11.07
CA MET A 172 -10.49 -2.12 -10.85
C MET A 172 -9.25 -1.82 -11.69
N LYS A 173 -9.16 -0.60 -12.23
CA LYS A 173 -7.98 -0.12 -12.97
C LYS A 173 -7.65 -1.00 -14.18
N ASN A 174 -8.61 -1.11 -15.09
CA ASN A 174 -8.50 -1.75 -16.41
C ASN A 174 -8.91 -0.74 -17.51
N GLN A 175 -9.19 -1.21 -18.73
CA GLN A 175 -9.61 -0.38 -19.87
C GLN A 175 -10.99 -0.83 -20.39
N LEU A 176 -11.85 -1.35 -19.51
CA LEU A 176 -13.18 -1.83 -19.89
C LEU A 176 -14.01 -0.67 -20.43
N LYS A 177 -14.54 -0.82 -21.65
CA LYS A 177 -15.43 0.17 -22.29
C LYS A 177 -16.91 -0.13 -22.14
N ASP A 178 -17.24 -1.42 -22.12
CA ASP A 178 -18.59 -1.93 -21.98
C ASP A 178 -18.61 -3.19 -21.10
N LEU A 179 -19.80 -3.53 -20.61
CA LEU A 179 -20.08 -4.79 -19.91
C LEU A 179 -20.98 -5.69 -20.77
N PRO A 180 -20.75 -7.02 -20.79
CA PRO A 180 -21.63 -7.95 -21.48
C PRO A 180 -22.97 -8.03 -20.77
N ARG A 181 -24.06 -8.25 -21.53
CA ARG A 181 -25.41 -8.41 -20.95
C ARG A 181 -25.50 -9.55 -19.95
N SER A 182 -24.68 -10.59 -20.13
CA SER A 182 -24.61 -11.73 -19.21
C SER A 182 -24.11 -11.38 -17.81
N ILE A 183 -23.60 -10.16 -17.57
CA ILE A 183 -23.27 -9.70 -16.21
C ILE A 183 -24.47 -9.81 -15.27
N GLY A 184 -25.69 -9.58 -15.78
CA GLY A 184 -26.93 -9.70 -15.02
C GLY A 184 -27.29 -11.12 -14.59
N GLU A 185 -26.63 -12.16 -15.13
CA GLU A 185 -26.87 -13.56 -14.77
C GLU A 185 -26.12 -13.98 -13.49
N LEU A 186 -25.24 -13.12 -12.95
CA LEU A 186 -24.47 -13.37 -11.73
C LEU A 186 -25.32 -13.21 -10.46
N ALA A 187 -26.30 -14.09 -10.28
CA ALA A 187 -27.31 -13.99 -9.22
C ALA A 187 -26.75 -14.04 -7.78
N MET A 188 -25.53 -14.56 -7.57
CA MET A 188 -24.90 -14.65 -6.25
C MET A 188 -23.92 -13.50 -5.97
N LEU A 189 -23.73 -12.57 -6.92
CA LEU A 189 -22.75 -11.50 -6.79
C LEU A 189 -23.17 -10.53 -5.68
N GLN A 190 -22.26 -10.29 -4.74
CA GLN A 190 -22.45 -9.39 -3.61
C GLN A 190 -21.66 -8.10 -3.83
N ASP A 191 -20.39 -8.24 -4.21
CA ASP A 191 -19.50 -7.09 -4.39
C ASP A 191 -18.96 -7.07 -5.82
N LEU A 192 -19.21 -5.95 -6.50
CA LEU A 192 -18.76 -5.69 -7.86
C LEU A 192 -17.96 -4.39 -7.91
N ASP A 193 -16.67 -4.51 -8.18
CA ASP A 193 -15.76 -3.38 -8.32
C ASP A 193 -15.22 -3.26 -9.75
N LEU A 194 -15.67 -2.22 -10.44
CA LEU A 194 -15.30 -1.86 -11.80
C LEU A 194 -14.71 -0.44 -11.84
N SER A 195 -14.20 0.05 -10.70
CA SER A 195 -13.65 1.40 -10.58
C SER A 195 -12.41 1.63 -11.45
N GLU A 196 -12.13 2.89 -11.79
CA GLU A 196 -10.99 3.29 -12.64
C GLU A 196 -10.92 2.55 -13.99
N ASN A 197 -12.05 2.45 -14.70
CA ASN A 197 -12.14 1.89 -16.05
C ASN A 197 -12.53 2.99 -17.08
N ALA A 198 -12.94 2.60 -18.28
CA ALA A 198 -13.37 3.52 -19.33
C ALA A 198 -14.85 3.27 -19.73
N LEU A 199 -15.68 2.81 -18.80
CA LEU A 199 -17.08 2.47 -19.08
C LEU A 199 -17.87 3.72 -19.48
N GLU A 200 -18.50 3.70 -20.66
CA GLU A 200 -19.33 4.81 -21.15
C GLU A 200 -20.81 4.61 -20.83
N PHE A 201 -21.25 3.35 -20.79
CA PHE A 201 -22.63 2.93 -20.51
C PHE A 201 -22.67 1.66 -19.66
N LEU A 202 -23.82 1.40 -19.02
CA LEU A 202 -24.11 0.14 -18.34
C LEU A 202 -25.29 -0.56 -19.04
N PRO A 203 -25.24 -1.89 -19.22
CA PRO A 203 -26.39 -2.63 -19.72
C PRO A 203 -27.52 -2.63 -18.69
N GLU A 204 -28.77 -2.63 -19.15
CA GLU A 204 -29.97 -2.70 -18.30
C GLU A 204 -29.94 -3.94 -17.39
N GLU A 205 -29.29 -5.01 -17.84
CA GLU A 205 -29.14 -6.26 -17.12
C GLU A 205 -28.34 -6.13 -15.80
N VAL A 206 -27.58 -5.05 -15.58
CA VAL A 206 -26.95 -4.77 -14.27
C VAL A 206 -28.00 -4.74 -13.16
N GLY A 207 -29.23 -4.31 -13.46
CA GLY A 207 -30.36 -4.32 -12.51
C GLY A 207 -30.81 -5.72 -12.04
N ASN A 208 -30.31 -6.79 -12.65
CA ASN A 208 -30.62 -8.18 -12.26
C ASN A 208 -29.70 -8.73 -11.16
N LEU A 209 -28.70 -7.96 -10.71
CA LEU A 209 -27.77 -8.35 -9.64
C LEU A 209 -28.42 -8.26 -8.24
N HIS A 210 -29.53 -8.96 -8.02
CA HIS A 210 -30.41 -8.78 -6.86
C HIS A 210 -29.74 -8.97 -5.48
N ASN A 211 -28.63 -9.71 -5.42
CA ASN A 211 -27.85 -9.94 -4.21
C ASN A 211 -26.68 -8.97 -4.01
N CYS A 212 -26.46 -8.05 -4.96
CA CYS A 212 -25.37 -7.08 -4.89
C CYS A 212 -25.59 -6.12 -3.72
N THR A 213 -24.61 -6.07 -2.82
CA THR A 213 -24.54 -5.20 -1.66
C THR A 213 -23.65 -3.99 -1.89
N GLU A 214 -22.62 -4.13 -2.73
CA GLU A 214 -21.69 -3.07 -3.05
C GLU A 214 -21.37 -3.05 -4.55
N LEU A 215 -21.59 -1.89 -5.16
CA LEU A 215 -21.29 -1.63 -6.57
C LEU A 215 -20.40 -0.40 -6.66
N ASP A 216 -19.15 -0.59 -7.09
CA ASP A 216 -18.21 0.49 -7.35
C ASP A 216 -17.96 0.66 -8.85
N LEU A 217 -18.37 1.82 -9.35
CA LEU A 217 -18.27 2.27 -10.73
C LEU A 217 -17.53 3.61 -10.81
N SER A 218 -16.83 4.00 -9.74
CA SER A 218 -16.15 5.29 -9.66
C SER A 218 -15.00 5.42 -10.67
N GLY A 219 -14.71 6.64 -11.11
CA GLY A 219 -13.58 6.88 -12.03
C GLY A 219 -13.76 6.26 -13.42
N ASN A 220 -14.98 6.28 -13.96
CA ASN A 220 -15.31 5.83 -15.31
C ASN A 220 -15.73 7.02 -16.20
N HIS A 221 -16.35 6.75 -17.36
CA HIS A 221 -16.85 7.76 -18.30
C HIS A 221 -18.38 7.69 -18.45
N LEU A 222 -19.09 7.23 -17.41
CA LEU A 222 -20.53 7.04 -17.47
C LEU A 222 -21.24 8.38 -17.63
N SER A 223 -22.01 8.52 -18.72
CA SER A 223 -22.82 9.71 -19.01
C SER A 223 -24.23 9.64 -18.42
N SER A 224 -24.72 8.42 -18.22
CA SER A 224 -26.01 8.07 -17.63
C SER A 224 -25.92 6.69 -16.97
N ILE A 225 -26.93 6.36 -16.17
CA ILE A 225 -27.09 5.05 -15.55
C ILE A 225 -28.52 4.53 -15.79
N PRO A 226 -28.71 3.22 -15.99
CA PRO A 226 -30.02 2.66 -16.33
C PRO A 226 -30.99 2.74 -15.14
N ASP A 227 -32.29 2.94 -15.44
CA ASP A 227 -33.36 2.95 -14.44
C ASP A 227 -33.42 1.63 -13.65
N SER A 228 -33.00 0.53 -14.29
CA SER A 228 -32.97 -0.82 -13.72
C SER A 228 -32.08 -0.96 -12.48
N LEU A 229 -31.14 -0.05 -12.23
CA LEU A 229 -30.35 -0.02 -10.98
C LEU A 229 -31.26 0.11 -9.74
N GLY A 230 -32.45 0.70 -9.88
CA GLY A 230 -33.47 0.72 -8.84
C GLY A 230 -33.99 -0.67 -8.43
N ASN A 231 -33.69 -1.73 -9.18
CA ASN A 231 -34.08 -3.10 -8.87
C ASN A 231 -33.10 -3.82 -7.91
N LEU A 232 -31.96 -3.21 -7.58
CA LEU A 232 -30.94 -3.78 -6.71
C LEU A 232 -31.31 -3.69 -5.22
N LYS A 233 -32.35 -4.41 -4.80
CA LYS A 233 -32.95 -4.31 -3.47
C LYS A 233 -31.98 -4.61 -2.31
N SER A 234 -30.90 -5.34 -2.55
CA SER A 234 -29.87 -5.66 -1.55
C SER A 234 -28.75 -4.61 -1.46
N LEU A 235 -28.73 -3.62 -2.37
CA LEU A 235 -27.63 -2.67 -2.50
C LEU A 235 -27.56 -1.76 -1.28
N ARG A 236 -26.36 -1.68 -0.69
CA ARG A 236 -26.05 -0.86 0.49
C ARG A 236 -25.14 0.29 0.16
N ARG A 237 -24.20 0.09 -0.77
CA ARG A 237 -23.23 1.09 -1.20
C ARG A 237 -23.17 1.16 -2.72
N LEU A 238 -23.38 2.34 -3.27
CA LEU A 238 -23.23 2.65 -4.68
C LEU A 238 -22.22 3.79 -4.85
N HIS A 239 -21.08 3.50 -5.48
CA HIS A 239 -20.03 4.47 -5.76
C HIS A 239 -20.02 4.82 -7.24
N LEU A 240 -20.33 6.08 -7.55
CA LEU A 240 -20.42 6.65 -8.89
C LEU A 240 -19.59 7.93 -9.03
N HIS A 241 -18.74 8.24 -8.06
CA HIS A 241 -17.97 9.48 -8.07
C HIS A 241 -16.95 9.52 -9.21
N SER A 242 -16.56 10.71 -9.65
CA SER A 242 -15.60 10.91 -10.75
C SER A 242 -16.06 10.24 -12.06
N ASN A 243 -17.31 10.51 -12.47
CA ASN A 243 -17.90 10.10 -13.74
C ASN A 243 -18.37 11.36 -14.52
N LEU A 244 -19.13 11.15 -15.61
CA LEU A 244 -19.67 12.22 -16.46
C LEU A 244 -21.21 12.29 -16.37
N LEU A 245 -21.80 11.87 -15.25
CA LEU A 245 -23.25 11.76 -15.11
C LEU A 245 -23.89 13.14 -15.17
N THR A 246 -24.84 13.30 -16.08
CA THR A 246 -25.64 14.54 -16.24
C THR A 246 -26.97 14.45 -15.51
N THR A 247 -27.49 13.24 -15.32
CA THR A 247 -28.73 12.92 -14.61
C THR A 247 -28.59 11.61 -13.85
N VAL A 248 -29.45 11.39 -12.86
CA VAL A 248 -29.60 10.12 -12.14
C VAL A 248 -31.08 9.78 -12.00
N PRO A 249 -31.47 8.49 -12.05
CA PRO A 249 -32.85 8.08 -12.03
C PRO A 249 -33.41 8.15 -10.60
N ALA A 250 -34.66 8.61 -10.48
CA ALA A 250 -35.35 8.74 -9.20
C ALA A 250 -35.52 7.38 -8.49
N SER A 251 -35.46 6.27 -9.24
CA SER A 251 -35.54 4.91 -8.71
C SER A 251 -34.47 4.61 -7.65
N LEU A 252 -33.30 5.27 -7.68
CA LEU A 252 -32.26 5.11 -6.66
C LEU A 252 -32.70 5.55 -5.26
N ALA A 253 -33.57 6.56 -5.14
CA ALA A 253 -34.10 6.98 -3.84
C ALA A 253 -35.01 5.92 -3.21
N SER A 254 -35.57 5.02 -4.02
CA SER A 254 -36.51 3.99 -3.56
C SER A 254 -35.83 2.69 -3.11
N LEU A 255 -34.50 2.61 -3.17
CA LEU A 255 -33.74 1.42 -2.75
C LEU A 255 -33.80 1.25 -1.22
N PRO A 256 -34.36 0.13 -0.72
CA PRO A 256 -34.74 0.02 0.70
C PRO A 256 -33.54 -0.12 1.65
N ASN A 257 -32.39 -0.58 1.16
CA ASN A 257 -31.21 -0.89 1.96
C ASN A 257 -30.02 0.05 1.69
N LEU A 258 -30.20 1.08 0.85
CA LEU A 258 -29.12 1.95 0.42
C LEU A 258 -28.68 2.85 1.58
N SER A 259 -27.45 2.65 2.03
CA SER A 259 -26.83 3.42 3.12
C SER A 259 -25.80 4.44 2.63
N ARG A 260 -25.39 4.35 1.36
CA ARG A 260 -24.44 5.28 0.75
C ARG A 260 -24.63 5.36 -0.76
N LEU A 261 -24.78 6.58 -1.25
CA LEU A 261 -24.80 6.92 -2.68
C LEU A 261 -23.76 8.01 -2.94
N ASP A 262 -22.62 7.65 -3.53
CA ASP A 262 -21.52 8.58 -3.79
C ASP A 262 -21.57 9.08 -5.24
N LEU A 263 -22.01 10.32 -5.45
CA LEU A 263 -22.17 10.97 -6.76
C LEU A 263 -21.20 12.15 -6.93
N GLN A 264 -20.15 12.23 -6.12
CA GLN A 264 -19.22 13.35 -6.13
C GLN A 264 -18.48 13.49 -7.47
N ASN A 265 -18.10 14.71 -7.84
CA ASN A 265 -17.32 15.00 -9.06
C ASN A 265 -17.97 14.40 -10.33
N ASN A 266 -19.22 14.74 -10.59
CA ASN A 266 -19.96 14.44 -11.82
C ASN A 266 -20.41 15.74 -12.50
N CYS A 267 -21.22 15.64 -13.55
CA CYS A 267 -21.78 16.78 -14.29
C CYS A 267 -23.27 16.99 -13.99
N LEU A 268 -23.72 16.70 -12.76
CA LEU A 268 -25.14 16.79 -12.40
C LEU A 268 -25.56 18.26 -12.27
N HIS A 269 -26.46 18.71 -13.13
CA HIS A 269 -27.09 20.04 -13.04
C HIS A 269 -28.32 20.05 -12.15
N ALA A 270 -29.04 18.93 -12.12
CA ALA A 270 -30.21 18.70 -11.28
C ALA A 270 -30.23 17.23 -10.83
N VAL A 271 -30.85 17.00 -9.68
CA VAL A 271 -31.01 15.67 -9.08
C VAL A 271 -32.48 15.55 -8.66
N PRO A 272 -33.13 14.38 -8.78
CA PRO A 272 -34.48 14.18 -8.27
C PRO A 272 -34.63 14.65 -6.81
N PRO A 273 -35.71 15.36 -6.44
CA PRO A 273 -35.92 15.89 -5.09
C PRO A 273 -35.76 14.83 -3.99
N GLU A 274 -36.20 13.61 -4.27
CA GLU A 274 -36.15 12.45 -3.37
C GLU A 274 -34.70 12.07 -3.00
N ILE A 275 -33.78 12.18 -3.96
CA ILE A 275 -32.35 11.91 -3.77
C ILE A 275 -31.69 13.10 -3.06
N GLN A 276 -32.06 14.34 -3.40
CA GLN A 276 -31.49 15.54 -2.80
C GLN A 276 -31.76 15.63 -1.28
N THR A 277 -32.91 15.13 -0.82
CA THR A 277 -33.27 15.13 0.61
C THR A 277 -32.67 13.98 1.42
N SER A 278 -31.99 13.04 0.78
CA SER A 278 -31.52 11.81 1.42
C SER A 278 -30.14 12.00 2.10
N PRO A 279 -29.98 11.67 3.39
CA PRO A 279 -28.75 11.98 4.16
C PRO A 279 -27.53 11.13 3.76
N PHE A 280 -27.75 10.03 3.04
CA PHE A 280 -26.71 9.10 2.60
C PHE A 280 -26.12 9.44 1.22
N VAL A 281 -26.51 10.58 0.63
CA VAL A 281 -26.10 11.00 -0.72
C VAL A 281 -24.97 12.03 -0.64
N HIS A 282 -23.88 11.78 -1.38
CA HIS A 282 -22.77 12.71 -1.49
C HIS A 282 -22.74 13.34 -2.88
N LEU A 283 -22.97 14.66 -2.97
CA LEU A 283 -23.11 15.40 -4.24
C LEU A 283 -21.97 16.40 -4.51
N ARG A 284 -20.94 16.46 -3.67
CA ARG A 284 -19.87 17.46 -3.76
C ARG A 284 -19.17 17.44 -5.13
N GLY A 285 -18.92 18.60 -5.72
CA GLY A 285 -18.19 18.72 -7.00
C GLY A 285 -19.06 18.56 -8.25
N ASN A 286 -20.38 18.75 -8.14
CA ASN A 286 -21.31 18.82 -9.27
C ASN A 286 -21.79 20.28 -9.51
N PRO A 287 -22.05 20.69 -10.77
CA PRO A 287 -22.55 22.02 -11.13
C PRO A 287 -24.07 22.17 -10.87
N LEU A 288 -24.52 21.87 -9.66
CA LEU A 288 -25.94 21.89 -9.29
C LEU A 288 -26.50 23.32 -9.33
N GLY A 289 -27.51 23.54 -10.18
CA GLY A 289 -28.17 24.85 -10.31
C GLY A 289 -27.43 25.89 -11.15
N GLU A 290 -26.30 25.54 -11.78
CA GLU A 290 -25.61 26.40 -12.74
C GLU A 290 -26.18 26.19 -14.15
N THR A 291 -26.80 27.23 -14.73
CA THR A 291 -27.14 27.28 -16.16
C THR A 291 -25.87 27.45 -16.98
N GLU A 292 -25.67 26.60 -17.99
CA GLU A 292 -24.53 26.65 -18.90
C GLU A 292 -24.23 28.08 -19.39
N GLN A 293 -23.15 28.66 -18.87
CA GLN A 293 -22.49 29.79 -19.50
C GLN A 293 -21.25 29.26 -20.20
N SER A 294 -21.31 29.28 -21.52
CA SER A 294 -20.18 29.07 -22.42
C SER A 294 -18.96 29.86 -21.94
N SER A 295 -17.88 29.15 -21.61
CA SER A 295 -16.59 29.76 -21.27
C SER A 295 -15.52 29.27 -22.23
N GLN A 296 -15.41 29.96 -23.37
CA GLN A 296 -14.14 30.13 -24.05
C GLN A 296 -13.31 31.21 -23.33
N ALA A 297 -11.99 31.15 -23.54
CA ALA A 297 -10.91 32.04 -23.09
C ALA A 297 -10.35 31.72 -21.69
N GLY A 298 -9.05 31.60 -21.48
CA GLY A 298 -7.93 31.81 -22.37
C GLY A 298 -6.62 31.40 -21.69
N GLU A 299 -5.66 30.94 -22.47
CA GLU A 299 -4.28 30.74 -22.04
C GLU A 299 -3.66 32.10 -21.70
N SER A 300 -3.35 32.34 -20.43
CA SER A 300 -2.54 33.48 -20.01
C SER A 300 -1.07 33.07 -19.87
N SER A 301 -0.28 33.52 -20.85
CA SER A 301 1.15 33.86 -20.85
C SER A 301 2.00 33.46 -19.62
N VAL A 302 3.02 32.63 -19.86
CA VAL A 302 4.11 32.32 -18.92
C VAL A 302 5.08 33.52 -18.82
N GLY A 303 5.09 34.20 -17.68
CA GLY A 303 6.16 35.15 -17.31
C GLY A 303 7.46 34.41 -16.97
N VAL A 304 8.59 34.88 -17.53
CA VAL A 304 9.92 34.30 -17.28
C VAL A 304 10.41 34.70 -15.89
N LEU A 305 10.33 33.79 -14.92
CA LEU A 305 10.83 33.98 -13.55
C LEU A 305 12.36 34.09 -13.48
N ARG A 306 12.85 35.06 -12.71
CA ARG A 306 14.29 35.29 -12.43
C ARG A 306 14.91 34.10 -11.67
N ARG A 307 16.05 33.58 -12.14
CA ARG A 307 16.85 32.53 -11.45
C ARG A 307 18.09 33.13 -10.81
N LEU A 308 18.32 32.81 -9.55
CA LEU A 308 19.46 33.22 -8.73
C LEU A 308 20.28 31.97 -8.35
N PHE A 309 21.58 32.01 -8.58
CA PHE A 309 22.52 30.97 -8.15
C PHE A 309 23.49 31.60 -7.17
N LEU A 310 23.47 31.16 -5.90
CA LEU A 310 24.29 31.75 -4.85
C LEU A 310 25.62 31.00 -4.74
N ALA A 311 26.71 31.76 -4.65
CA ALA A 311 28.05 31.21 -4.41
C ALA A 311 28.18 30.67 -2.97
N SER A 312 29.22 29.88 -2.69
CA SER A 312 29.43 29.29 -1.35
C SER A 312 29.69 30.33 -0.25
N GLU A 313 30.03 31.57 -0.61
CA GLU A 313 30.34 32.67 0.32
C GLU A 313 29.12 33.58 0.60
N GLU A 314 28.05 33.45 -0.18
CA GLU A 314 26.83 34.23 0.01
C GLU A 314 25.86 33.49 0.93
N ASP A 315 25.39 34.16 1.99
CA ASP A 315 24.47 33.60 3.00
C ASP A 315 23.08 34.25 2.96
N SER A 316 22.81 35.12 1.97
CA SER A 316 21.52 35.80 1.85
C SER A 316 21.11 36.12 0.41
N PHE A 317 19.81 36.34 0.20
CA PHE A 317 19.23 36.73 -1.08
C PHE A 317 17.93 37.51 -0.88
N THR A 318 17.54 38.33 -1.87
CA THR A 318 16.31 39.13 -1.82
C THR A 318 15.18 38.49 -2.63
N VAL A 319 13.98 38.43 -2.08
CA VAL A 319 12.74 38.03 -2.77
C VAL A 319 11.85 39.25 -2.95
N THR A 320 11.40 39.50 -4.17
CA THR A 320 10.46 40.59 -4.51
C THR A 320 9.08 40.03 -4.89
N SER A 321 8.11 40.91 -5.12
CA SER A 321 6.76 40.55 -5.54
C SER A 321 6.67 39.84 -6.89
N GLU A 322 7.70 39.92 -7.72
CA GLU A 322 7.78 39.20 -9.01
C GLU A 322 8.02 37.69 -8.84
N GLY A 323 8.43 37.24 -7.65
CA GLY A 323 8.84 35.85 -7.43
C GLY A 323 10.22 35.53 -8.01
N CYS A 324 10.83 34.43 -7.56
CA CYS A 324 12.15 34.02 -8.03
C CYS A 324 12.43 32.54 -7.78
N LYS A 325 13.45 32.01 -8.47
CA LYS A 325 14.03 30.68 -8.22
C LYS A 325 15.41 30.85 -7.64
N VAL A 326 15.71 30.21 -6.52
CA VAL A 326 17.01 30.32 -5.84
C VAL A 326 17.67 28.95 -5.72
N VAL A 327 18.95 28.87 -6.04
CA VAL A 327 19.76 27.66 -5.86
C VAL A 327 20.94 27.97 -4.95
N LEU A 328 21.01 27.29 -3.81
CA LEU A 328 22.10 27.41 -2.85
C LEU A 328 23.30 26.55 -3.27
N ALA A 329 24.50 26.94 -2.85
CA ALA A 329 25.73 26.16 -3.06
C ALA A 329 25.66 24.74 -2.45
N CYS A 330 24.90 24.55 -1.37
CA CYS A 330 24.65 23.25 -0.75
C CYS A 330 23.65 22.36 -1.53
N GLY A 331 23.13 22.84 -2.67
CA GLY A 331 22.24 22.09 -3.57
C GLY A 331 20.76 22.15 -3.19
N ILE A 332 20.37 22.96 -2.20
CA ILE A 332 18.98 23.26 -1.88
C ILE A 332 18.42 24.23 -2.91
N HIS A 333 17.17 24.01 -3.33
CA HIS A 333 16.47 24.90 -4.27
C HIS A 333 15.19 25.47 -3.66
N PHE A 334 14.86 26.70 -4.03
CA PHE A 334 13.62 27.37 -3.67
C PHE A 334 12.90 27.87 -4.92
N TYR A 335 11.57 27.85 -4.84
CA TYR A 335 10.69 28.50 -5.80
C TYR A 335 9.70 29.38 -5.06
N PHE A 336 9.82 30.68 -5.29
CA PHE A 336 8.92 31.71 -4.82
C PHE A 336 8.01 32.08 -5.99
N PRO A 337 6.71 31.74 -5.96
CA PRO A 337 5.80 32.17 -7.01
C PRO A 337 5.61 33.69 -6.99
N PRO A 338 5.23 34.31 -8.13
CA PRO A 338 4.87 35.73 -8.16
C PRO A 338 3.77 36.04 -7.14
N GLY A 339 3.95 37.10 -6.36
CA GLY A 339 3.04 37.48 -5.27
C GLY A 339 3.25 36.71 -3.96
N ALA A 340 4.31 35.92 -3.81
CA ALA A 340 4.61 35.25 -2.53
C ALA A 340 4.93 36.25 -1.40
N ALA A 341 5.62 37.35 -1.72
CA ALA A 341 5.93 38.46 -0.82
C ALA A 341 5.43 39.78 -1.44
N SER A 342 4.77 40.63 -0.66
CA SER A 342 4.34 41.97 -1.10
C SER A 342 5.51 42.93 -1.22
N ASP A 343 6.41 42.89 -0.23
CA ASP A 343 7.54 43.79 -0.09
C ASP A 343 8.86 43.05 -0.29
N PRO A 344 9.92 43.71 -0.80
CA PRO A 344 11.24 43.12 -0.90
C PRO A 344 11.73 42.58 0.45
N LEU A 345 11.96 41.27 0.53
CA LEU A 345 12.37 40.59 1.74
C LEU A 345 13.79 40.03 1.59
N GLN A 346 14.70 40.45 2.46
CA GLN A 346 16.04 39.86 2.56
C GLN A 346 15.97 38.58 3.40
N ILE A 347 16.34 37.46 2.80
CA ILE A 347 16.35 36.14 3.42
C ILE A 347 17.80 35.73 3.67
N TYR A 348 18.10 35.34 4.90
CA TYR A 348 19.39 34.76 5.28
C TYR A 348 19.23 33.27 5.48
N PHE A 349 20.20 32.47 5.03
CA PHE A 349 20.20 31.03 5.22
C PHE A 349 21.50 30.56 5.88
N ARG A 350 21.40 29.52 6.71
CA ARG A 350 22.58 28.81 7.23
C ARG A 350 22.31 27.31 7.33
N THR A 351 23.36 26.51 7.19
CA THR A 351 23.28 25.06 7.36
C THR A 351 24.04 24.65 8.62
N LEU A 352 23.34 24.05 9.57
CA LEU A 352 23.85 23.64 10.88
C LEU A 352 24.01 22.13 10.97
N THR A 353 24.98 21.68 11.77
CA THR A 353 25.05 20.28 12.20
C THR A 353 23.92 19.99 13.19
N PRO A 354 23.25 18.83 13.08
CA PRO A 354 22.18 18.44 13.99
C PRO A 354 22.74 18.22 15.41
N ASP A 355 22.11 18.82 16.41
CA ASP A 355 22.43 18.61 17.83
C ASP A 355 21.27 17.85 18.51
N PRO A 356 21.54 16.69 19.15
CA PRO A 356 20.53 15.91 19.85
C PRO A 356 19.75 16.65 20.94
N GLN A 357 20.29 17.75 21.50
CA GLN A 357 19.60 18.51 22.55
C GLN A 357 18.28 19.12 22.07
N TRP A 358 18.20 19.52 20.79
CA TRP A 358 17.01 20.16 20.22
C TRP A 358 16.48 19.48 18.94
N VAL A 359 17.28 18.65 18.26
CA VAL A 359 16.82 17.76 17.19
C VAL A 359 16.37 16.43 17.79
N LYS A 360 15.10 16.36 18.20
CA LYS A 360 14.49 15.13 18.72
C LYS A 360 13.95 14.27 17.58
N LEU A 361 14.54 13.10 17.39
CA LEU A 361 14.08 12.06 16.46
C LEU A 361 13.23 11.04 17.22
N ARG A 362 12.18 10.51 16.59
CA ARG A 362 11.38 9.40 17.14
C ARG A 362 12.16 8.08 17.05
N HIS A 363 11.67 7.06 17.74
CA HIS A 363 12.18 5.70 17.59
C HIS A 363 12.06 5.26 16.11
N HIS A 364 13.14 4.69 15.56
CA HIS A 364 13.32 4.32 14.14
C HIS A 364 13.41 5.46 13.11
N ASP A 365 13.42 6.73 13.53
CA ASP A 365 13.75 7.84 12.62
C ASP A 365 15.25 7.87 12.30
N ILE A 366 15.59 8.14 11.04
CA ILE A 366 16.96 8.29 10.56
C ILE A 366 17.12 9.68 9.93
N LEU A 367 18.05 10.48 10.46
CA LEU A 367 18.35 11.79 9.89
C LEU A 367 19.12 11.66 8.57
N LEU A 368 18.64 12.33 7.50
CA LEU A 368 19.22 12.23 6.16
C LEU A 368 19.90 13.52 5.68
N SER A 369 19.65 14.66 6.34
CA SER A 369 20.25 15.95 5.98
C SER A 369 20.77 16.71 7.21
N ARG A 370 21.57 17.75 6.93
CA ARG A 370 21.86 18.81 7.91
C ARG A 370 20.60 19.64 8.17
N VAL A 371 20.63 20.48 9.22
CA VAL A 371 19.54 21.40 9.52
C VAL A 371 19.73 22.68 8.72
N LEU A 372 18.71 23.07 7.96
CA LEU A 372 18.63 24.34 7.25
C LEU A 372 17.87 25.34 8.12
N GLU A 373 18.43 26.51 8.35
CA GLU A 373 17.73 27.63 8.98
C GLU A 373 17.55 28.76 7.98
N LEU A 374 16.32 29.31 7.94
CA LEU A 374 15.95 30.45 7.11
C LEU A 374 15.45 31.59 7.99
N ARG A 375 16.07 32.75 7.88
CA ARG A 375 15.72 33.97 8.63
C ARG A 375 15.24 35.07 7.67
N PRO A 376 14.34 35.96 8.11
CA PRO A 376 13.80 36.07 9.47
C PRO A 376 12.73 35.00 9.78
N HIS A 377 12.72 34.51 11.03
CA HIS A 377 11.72 33.56 11.49
C HIS A 377 10.34 34.23 11.60
N GLY A 378 9.27 33.47 11.34
CA GLY A 378 7.90 33.95 11.51
C GLY A 378 7.34 34.76 10.34
N VAL A 379 8.11 34.95 9.26
CA VAL A 379 7.58 35.45 7.99
C VAL A 379 6.50 34.52 7.48
N LYS A 380 5.34 35.08 7.09
CA LYS A 380 4.27 34.35 6.41
C LYS A 380 4.16 34.81 4.96
N PHE A 381 4.22 33.87 4.04
CA PHE A 381 4.06 34.13 2.62
C PHE A 381 2.58 34.09 2.23
N GLN A 382 2.19 34.93 1.28
CA GLN A 382 0.82 34.93 0.74
C GLN A 382 0.55 33.71 -0.14
N GLN A 383 1.61 33.13 -0.71
CA GLN A 383 1.56 31.91 -1.51
C GLN A 383 2.56 30.87 -0.99
N LYS A 384 2.30 29.59 -1.27
CA LYS A 384 3.16 28.49 -0.85
C LYS A 384 4.50 28.55 -1.59
N VAL A 385 5.58 28.69 -0.81
CA VAL A 385 6.96 28.60 -1.31
C VAL A 385 7.34 27.12 -1.39
N GLN A 386 7.92 26.72 -2.52
CA GLN A 386 8.38 25.34 -2.69
C GLN A 386 9.87 25.21 -2.36
N ILE A 387 10.23 24.15 -1.64
CA ILE A 387 11.59 23.86 -1.17
C ILE A 387 11.99 22.46 -1.65
N TRP A 388 13.20 22.33 -2.19
CA TRP A 388 13.82 21.08 -2.58
C TRP A 388 15.10 20.87 -1.78
N MET A 389 15.11 19.91 -0.87
CA MET A 389 16.24 19.61 0.01
C MET A 389 16.96 18.32 -0.42
N PRO A 390 18.24 18.37 -0.80
CA PRO A 390 18.97 17.18 -1.15
C PRO A 390 19.22 16.32 0.10
N TYR A 391 19.13 15.01 -0.05
CA TYR A 391 19.42 14.06 1.02
C TYR A 391 20.15 12.83 0.49
N VAL A 392 20.77 12.10 1.41
CA VAL A 392 21.46 10.83 1.10
C VAL A 392 20.47 9.69 1.37
N SER A 393 20.00 9.05 0.30
CA SER A 393 19.12 7.88 0.42
C SER A 393 19.92 6.66 0.91
N PRO A 394 19.49 6.00 1.99
CA PRO A 394 20.04 4.70 2.37
C PRO A 394 19.61 3.64 1.34
N GLN A 395 20.54 2.79 0.90
CA GLN A 395 20.29 1.77 -0.14
C GLN A 395 19.28 0.68 0.29
N THR A 396 18.85 0.66 1.55
CA THR A 396 18.14 -0.46 2.19
C THR A 396 16.78 -0.10 2.81
N LEU A 397 16.08 0.95 2.36
CA LEU A 397 14.86 1.42 3.02
C LEU A 397 13.62 1.40 2.12
N HIS A 398 13.18 0.22 1.69
CA HIS A 398 11.89 0.06 0.99
C HIS A 398 10.66 0.22 1.92
N GLN A 399 10.88 0.35 3.23
CA GLN A 399 9.84 0.35 4.27
C GLN A 399 9.71 1.69 5.00
N HIS A 400 10.49 2.69 4.59
CA HIS A 400 10.47 4.03 5.17
C HIS A 400 10.10 5.07 4.12
N GLU A 401 9.44 6.13 4.56
CA GLU A 401 9.21 7.32 3.75
C GLU A 401 10.15 8.46 4.16
N VAL A 402 10.34 9.41 3.25
CA VAL A 402 11.17 10.59 3.47
C VAL A 402 10.27 11.79 3.72
N VAL A 403 10.48 12.45 4.85
CA VAL A 403 9.72 13.63 5.26
C VAL A 403 10.64 14.79 5.60
N VAL A 404 10.25 15.99 5.17
CA VAL A 404 10.84 17.24 5.67
C VAL A 404 10.14 17.59 6.97
N ARG A 405 10.90 17.88 8.02
CA ARG A 405 10.37 18.42 9.28
C ARG A 405 10.60 19.91 9.37
N THR A 406 9.63 20.60 9.97
CA THR A 406 9.75 22.01 10.35
C THR A 406 9.72 22.15 11.87
N PHE A 407 10.49 23.09 12.41
CA PHE A 407 10.45 23.46 13.83
C PHE A 407 9.64 24.75 14.01
N SER A 408 8.64 24.71 14.89
CA SER A 408 7.76 25.86 15.19
C SER A 408 8.35 26.85 16.20
N GLY A 409 9.52 26.54 16.78
CA GLY A 409 10.06 27.23 17.95
C GLY A 409 9.82 26.47 19.27
N GLN A 410 8.84 25.55 19.28
CA GLN A 410 8.51 24.71 20.45
C GLN A 410 8.61 23.22 20.13
N SER A 411 8.17 22.78 18.95
CA SER A 411 8.14 21.37 18.57
C SER A 411 8.44 21.16 17.08
N TRP A 412 8.90 19.95 16.75
CA TRP A 412 9.07 19.50 15.38
C TRP A 412 7.76 18.91 14.84
N SER A 413 7.44 19.21 13.59
CA SER A 413 6.30 18.64 12.88
C SER A 413 6.69 18.22 11.46
N ASP A 414 6.02 17.20 10.93
CA ASP A 414 6.26 16.71 9.57
C ASP A 414 5.48 17.52 8.54
N LEU A 415 6.14 17.84 7.42
CA LEU A 415 5.53 18.49 6.26
C LEU A 415 5.14 17.45 5.21
N SER A 416 4.07 17.74 4.46
CA SER A 416 3.74 16.98 3.25
C SER A 416 4.91 17.04 2.27
N THR A 417 5.55 15.90 2.06
CA THR A 417 6.83 15.79 1.34
C THR A 417 6.71 14.82 0.18
N ARG A 418 7.28 15.18 -0.98
CA ARG A 418 7.44 14.31 -2.15
C ARG A 418 8.91 14.00 -2.34
N ALA A 419 9.29 12.72 -2.35
CA ALA A 419 10.66 12.31 -2.63
C ALA A 419 10.86 12.18 -4.15
N GLU A 420 11.88 12.82 -4.69
CA GLU A 420 12.20 12.82 -6.12
C GLU A 420 13.65 12.36 -6.35
N GLN A 421 13.85 11.50 -7.34
CA GLN A 421 15.17 11.12 -7.83
C GLN A 421 15.51 11.89 -9.11
N LYS A 422 16.59 12.67 -9.09
CA LYS A 422 17.02 13.41 -10.30
C LYS A 422 17.64 12.43 -11.31
N ARG A 423 16.96 12.19 -12.44
CA ARG A 423 17.35 11.25 -13.53
C ARG A 423 18.81 11.30 -14.01
N LYS A 424 19.56 12.39 -13.77
CA LYS A 424 20.96 12.57 -14.18
C LYS A 424 22.00 12.48 -13.04
N SER A 425 21.57 12.29 -11.79
CA SER A 425 22.48 12.24 -10.62
C SER A 425 21.96 11.26 -9.57
N LYS A 426 22.83 10.49 -8.90
CA LYS A 426 22.46 9.66 -7.72
C LYS A 426 21.98 10.48 -6.48
N LYS A 427 21.75 11.79 -6.63
CA LYS A 427 21.30 12.71 -5.57
C LYS A 427 19.76 12.69 -5.49
N HIS A 428 19.25 12.36 -4.31
CA HIS A 428 17.83 12.36 -4.00
C HIS A 428 17.42 13.71 -3.40
N VAL A 429 16.17 14.12 -3.62
CA VAL A 429 15.67 15.44 -3.22
C VAL A 429 14.28 15.30 -2.59
N ALA A 430 14.09 15.90 -1.42
CA ALA A 430 12.80 15.99 -0.74
C ALA A 430 12.14 17.34 -1.09
N HIS A 431 10.98 17.28 -1.72
CA HIS A 431 10.19 18.45 -2.13
C HIS A 431 9.04 18.69 -1.15
N CYS A 432 8.89 19.92 -0.67
CA CYS A 432 7.76 20.32 0.17
C CYS A 432 7.31 21.75 -0.13
N SER A 433 6.12 22.11 0.35
CA SER A 433 5.55 23.46 0.20
C SER A 433 5.23 24.06 1.57
N VAL A 434 5.70 25.29 1.81
CA VAL A 434 5.56 25.95 3.11
C VAL A 434 5.00 27.36 2.97
N LEU A 435 4.34 27.85 4.01
CA LEU A 435 3.85 29.22 4.12
C LEU A 435 4.69 30.07 5.08
N HIS A 436 5.71 29.49 5.69
CA HIS A 436 6.55 30.17 6.68
C HIS A 436 8.00 29.70 6.60
N PHE A 437 8.90 30.51 7.14
CA PHE A 437 10.31 30.18 7.34
C PHE A 437 10.65 29.96 8.81
N SER A 438 11.49 28.95 9.01
CA SER A 438 11.91 28.43 10.30
C SER A 438 13.14 27.53 10.08
N TRP A 439 13.15 26.34 10.69
CA TRP A 439 14.20 25.33 10.54
C TRP A 439 13.64 24.11 9.83
N PHE A 440 14.44 23.56 8.91
CA PHE A 440 14.07 22.40 8.10
C PHE A 440 15.14 21.33 8.15
N LEU A 441 14.72 20.07 8.17
CA LEU A 441 15.61 18.92 8.02
C LEU A 441 14.86 17.76 7.34
N VAL A 442 15.61 16.83 6.77
CA VAL A 442 15.07 15.65 6.10
C VAL A 442 15.29 14.42 6.96
N VAL A 443 14.22 13.69 7.25
CA VAL A 443 14.21 12.45 8.04
C VAL A 443 13.62 11.32 7.21
N SER A 444 14.18 10.12 7.34
CA SER A 444 13.53 8.87 6.97
C SER A 444 12.80 8.33 8.18
N ARG A 445 11.50 8.08 8.06
CA ARG A 445 10.65 7.51 9.11
C ARG A 445 9.88 6.30 8.60
N LEU A 446 9.33 5.48 9.49
CA LEU A 446 8.39 4.44 9.10
C LEU A 446 7.20 5.05 8.35
N VAL A 447 6.79 4.40 7.26
CA VAL A 447 5.61 4.81 6.47
C VAL A 447 4.41 4.95 7.41
N GLN A 448 3.74 6.09 7.31
CA GLN A 448 2.63 6.44 8.20
C GLN A 448 1.35 6.62 7.39
N ASN A 449 0.37 5.75 7.62
CA ASN A 449 -0.97 5.89 7.07
C ASN A 449 -1.83 6.68 8.05
N GLU A 450 -2.57 7.68 7.58
CA GLU A 450 -3.41 8.55 8.41
C GLU A 450 -4.85 8.57 7.88
N CYS A 451 -5.84 8.52 8.77
CA CYS A 451 -7.24 8.71 8.42
C CYS A 451 -7.97 9.51 9.51
N LYS A 452 -9.07 10.16 9.10
CA LYS A 452 -10.02 10.75 10.04
C LYS A 452 -11.09 9.73 10.41
N VAL A 453 -11.33 9.55 11.69
CA VAL A 453 -12.31 8.63 12.26
C VAL A 453 -13.55 9.43 12.69
N PRO A 454 -14.64 9.43 11.88
CA PRO A 454 -15.89 10.05 12.26
C PRO A 454 -16.69 9.17 13.24
N THR A 455 -17.76 9.72 13.81
CA THR A 455 -18.67 9.01 14.73
C THR A 455 -19.32 7.77 14.11
N GLU A 456 -19.46 7.74 12.78
CA GLU A 456 -20.01 6.63 11.99
C GLU A 456 -19.05 5.42 11.89
N GLY A 457 -17.78 5.58 12.29
CA GLY A 457 -16.75 4.57 12.11
C GLY A 457 -16.04 4.68 10.74
N THR A 458 -14.95 3.94 10.59
CA THR A 458 -14.12 3.95 9.37
C THR A 458 -13.16 2.75 9.35
N LEU A 459 -12.34 2.65 8.30
CA LEU A 459 -11.28 1.67 8.13
C LEU A 459 -9.96 2.36 7.82
N LEU A 460 -8.86 1.81 8.35
CA LEU A 460 -7.49 2.24 8.07
C LEU A 460 -6.65 1.02 7.68
N PHE A 461 -5.95 1.09 6.56
CA PHE A 461 -5.10 0.02 6.04
C PHE A 461 -3.64 0.45 6.02
N SER A 462 -2.73 -0.50 6.24
CA SER A 462 -1.29 -0.26 6.07
C SER A 462 -0.92 -0.34 4.59
N SER A 463 -0.17 0.65 4.09
CA SER A 463 0.41 0.59 2.76
C SER A 463 1.68 -0.27 2.69
N VAL A 464 2.28 -0.59 3.84
CA VAL A 464 3.48 -1.45 3.94
C VAL A 464 3.07 -2.93 3.88
N ASP A 465 2.01 -3.29 4.60
CA ASP A 465 1.43 -4.63 4.58
C ASP A 465 -0.10 -4.53 4.54
N PRO A 466 -0.74 -4.70 3.36
CA PRO A 466 -2.18 -4.58 3.19
C PRO A 466 -3.01 -5.58 4.04
N ASN A 467 -2.36 -6.61 4.60
CA ASN A 467 -3.00 -7.54 5.52
C ASN A 467 -3.30 -6.93 6.90
N ILE A 468 -2.65 -5.81 7.22
CA ILE A 468 -2.86 -5.06 8.46
C ILE A 468 -3.93 -4.01 8.23
N LYS A 469 -5.04 -4.14 8.97
CA LYS A 469 -6.15 -3.18 8.93
C LYS A 469 -6.72 -2.92 10.31
N VAL A 470 -7.21 -1.70 10.52
CA VAL A 470 -7.85 -1.22 11.74
C VAL A 470 -9.27 -0.80 11.39
N THR A 471 -10.24 -1.33 12.11
CA THR A 471 -11.68 -1.12 11.89
C THR A 471 -12.27 -0.42 13.10
N PHE A 472 -12.80 0.78 12.87
CA PHE A 472 -13.45 1.60 13.89
C PHE A 472 -14.96 1.37 13.81
N PRO A 473 -15.61 0.79 14.82
CA PRO A 473 -17.05 0.60 14.81
C PRO A 473 -17.78 1.95 14.98
N PRO A 474 -19.05 2.05 14.52
CA PRO A 474 -19.88 3.23 14.79
C PRO A 474 -20.03 3.49 16.29
N GLY A 475 -19.91 4.76 16.67
CA GLY A 475 -19.94 5.21 18.07
C GLY A 475 -18.63 4.96 18.83
N ALA A 476 -17.51 4.66 18.15
CA ALA A 476 -16.20 4.56 18.80
C ALA A 476 -15.68 5.93 19.30
N THR A 477 -16.10 7.03 18.67
CA THR A 477 -15.77 8.39 19.06
C THR A 477 -17.02 9.28 19.03
N GLU A 478 -17.04 10.33 19.85
CA GLU A 478 -18.08 11.39 19.81
C GLU A 478 -17.71 12.52 18.85
N GLU A 479 -16.42 12.74 18.65
CA GLU A 479 -15.86 13.73 17.73
C GLU A 479 -14.96 13.06 16.69
N THR A 480 -14.73 13.75 15.58
CA THR A 480 -13.84 13.23 14.54
C THR A 480 -12.38 13.31 15.01
N ARG A 481 -11.70 12.16 15.06
CA ARG A 481 -10.29 12.06 15.51
C ARG A 481 -9.36 11.74 14.35
N SER A 482 -8.13 12.23 14.36
CA SER A 482 -7.09 11.80 13.41
C SER A 482 -6.30 10.63 13.98
N VAL A 483 -6.29 9.50 13.27
CA VAL A 483 -5.57 8.29 13.65
C VAL A 483 -4.46 7.99 12.66
N LYS A 484 -3.32 7.58 13.19
CA LYS A 484 -2.12 7.21 12.44
C LYS A 484 -1.72 5.76 12.73
N LEU A 485 -1.31 5.07 11.66
CA LEU A 485 -0.85 3.69 11.63
C LEU A 485 0.56 3.64 11.05
N GLN A 486 1.49 3.03 11.77
CA GLN A 486 2.83 2.70 11.30
C GLN A 486 3.10 1.21 11.47
N VAL A 487 3.81 0.62 10.52
CA VAL A 487 4.17 -0.80 10.54
C VAL A 487 5.67 -0.92 10.32
N LEU A 488 6.33 -1.64 11.23
CA LEU A 488 7.71 -2.08 11.09
C LEU A 488 7.70 -3.58 10.75
N PRO A 489 7.96 -3.97 9.49
CA PRO A 489 8.16 -5.36 9.13
C PRO A 489 9.34 -5.94 9.90
N VAL A 490 9.19 -7.18 10.37
CA VAL A 490 10.26 -7.89 11.06
C VAL A 490 10.47 -9.21 10.34
N SER A 491 11.69 -9.47 9.87
CA SER A 491 12.00 -10.72 9.20
C SER A 491 12.17 -11.85 10.21
N ALA A 492 11.82 -13.08 9.80
CA ALA A 492 12.04 -14.25 10.64
C ALA A 492 13.55 -14.51 10.88
N GLU A 493 14.40 -14.13 9.93
CA GLU A 493 15.85 -14.28 9.98
C GLU A 493 16.47 -13.37 11.06
N GLU A 494 16.09 -12.10 11.10
CA GLU A 494 16.54 -11.15 12.15
C GLU A 494 16.16 -11.65 13.55
N ILE A 495 14.92 -12.14 13.71
CA ILE A 495 14.45 -12.70 14.99
C ILE A 495 15.29 -13.92 15.39
N GLN A 496 15.57 -14.82 14.44
CA GLN A 496 16.36 -16.02 14.70
C GLN A 496 17.81 -15.70 15.06
N GLU A 497 18.44 -14.75 14.35
CA GLU A 497 19.81 -14.28 14.64
C GLU A 497 19.91 -13.71 16.06
N PHE A 498 18.87 -13.00 16.51
CA PHE A 498 18.88 -12.37 17.83
C PHE A 498 18.48 -13.30 18.97
N ILE A 499 17.64 -14.31 18.74
CA ILE A 499 17.02 -15.11 19.81
C ILE A 499 17.59 -16.53 19.92
N ALA A 500 18.37 -16.99 18.94
CA ALA A 500 18.98 -18.34 18.90
C ALA A 500 17.95 -19.48 19.15
N ASP A 501 16.70 -19.25 18.76
CA ASP A 501 15.58 -20.18 18.88
C ASP A 501 14.82 -20.21 17.55
N ALA A 502 14.93 -21.33 16.83
CA ALA A 502 14.34 -21.51 15.52
C ALA A 502 12.79 -21.53 15.53
N GLY A 503 12.18 -21.76 16.70
CA GLY A 503 10.73 -21.76 16.88
C GLY A 503 10.13 -20.39 17.12
N CYS A 504 10.95 -19.38 17.42
CA CYS A 504 10.49 -18.04 17.77
C CYS A 504 10.23 -17.19 16.53
N ARG A 505 9.02 -16.65 16.42
CA ARG A 505 8.57 -15.85 15.27
C ARG A 505 7.71 -14.70 15.75
N ALA A 506 7.68 -13.61 14.99
CA ALA A 506 6.78 -12.49 15.28
C ALA A 506 6.11 -11.99 14.00
N SER A 507 4.94 -11.38 14.18
CA SER A 507 4.29 -10.58 13.14
C SER A 507 5.10 -9.29 12.89
N PRO A 508 4.77 -8.52 11.85
CA PRO A 508 5.16 -7.12 11.79
C PRO A 508 4.75 -6.39 13.08
N LEU A 509 5.60 -5.45 13.50
CA LEU A 509 5.35 -4.62 14.67
C LEU A 509 4.45 -3.46 14.28
N LEU A 510 3.38 -3.26 15.06
CA LEU A 510 2.32 -2.29 14.79
C LEU A 510 2.43 -1.12 15.76
N TYR A 511 2.34 0.11 15.26
CA TYR A 511 2.16 1.30 16.10
C TYR A 511 0.93 2.08 15.68
N LEU A 512 0.07 2.35 16.66
CA LEU A 512 -1.12 3.17 16.50
C LEU A 512 -1.01 4.42 17.37
N SER A 513 -1.44 5.56 16.83
CA SER A 513 -1.52 6.81 17.57
C SER A 513 -2.73 7.63 17.12
N GLN A 514 -3.19 8.53 17.99
CA GLN A 514 -4.31 9.43 17.72
C GLN A 514 -4.01 10.84 18.25
N ASP A 515 -4.79 11.83 17.81
CA ASP A 515 -4.70 13.21 18.26
C ASP A 515 -5.44 13.50 19.58
N SER A 516 -6.33 12.61 20.01
CA SER A 516 -7.05 12.72 21.29
C SER A 516 -6.37 11.95 22.43
N PRO A 517 -6.28 12.52 23.64
CA PRO A 517 -5.77 11.80 24.82
C PRO A 517 -6.80 10.86 25.44
N VAL A 518 -8.06 10.87 24.97
CA VAL A 518 -9.15 10.05 25.50
C VAL A 518 -9.20 8.72 24.74
N ASP A 519 -9.45 7.62 25.43
CA ASP A 519 -9.63 6.32 24.79
C ASP A 519 -10.89 6.26 23.92
N PHE A 520 -10.98 5.23 23.09
CA PHE A 520 -12.18 4.99 22.31
C PHE A 520 -13.31 4.47 23.20
N LEU A 521 -14.52 4.98 22.98
CA LEU A 521 -15.72 4.57 23.73
C LEU A 521 -16.12 3.11 23.44
N ARG A 522 -15.67 2.59 22.29
CA ARG A 522 -15.86 1.20 21.89
C ARG A 522 -14.52 0.59 21.47
N PRO A 523 -14.34 -0.72 21.67
CA PRO A 523 -13.15 -1.42 21.19
C PRO A 523 -12.98 -1.28 19.67
N VAL A 524 -11.79 -0.90 19.26
CA VAL A 524 -11.37 -0.82 17.86
C VAL A 524 -10.77 -2.16 17.45
N ARG A 525 -11.21 -2.70 16.32
CA ARG A 525 -10.81 -4.03 15.85
C ARG A 525 -9.56 -3.93 14.98
N ILE A 526 -8.50 -4.63 15.37
CA ILE A 526 -7.21 -4.68 14.69
C ILE A 526 -7.02 -6.07 14.08
N GLN A 527 -6.64 -6.12 12.80
CA GLN A 527 -6.23 -7.33 12.11
C GLN A 527 -4.73 -7.26 11.81
N VAL A 528 -4.01 -8.32 12.16
CA VAL A 528 -2.58 -8.50 11.84
C VAL A 528 -2.35 -9.89 11.24
N PRO A 529 -1.39 -10.05 10.30
CA PRO A 529 -1.00 -11.36 9.80
C PRO A 529 -0.40 -12.22 10.91
N LEU A 530 -0.67 -13.52 10.84
CA LEU A 530 -0.02 -14.47 11.73
C LEU A 530 1.50 -14.49 11.47
N PRO A 531 2.33 -14.77 12.49
CA PRO A 531 3.77 -14.89 12.31
C PRO A 531 4.11 -15.88 11.19
N PRO A 532 5.16 -15.64 10.40
CA PRO A 532 5.48 -16.46 9.24
C PRO A 532 5.48 -17.96 9.58
N GLY A 533 4.76 -18.80 8.82
CA GLY A 533 4.67 -20.25 9.07
C GLY A 533 3.63 -20.69 10.11
N VAL A 534 2.95 -19.74 10.77
CA VAL A 534 1.78 -19.99 11.62
C VAL A 534 0.51 -19.67 10.83
N THR A 535 -0.48 -20.56 10.89
CA THR A 535 -1.78 -20.45 10.23
C THR A 535 -2.86 -20.84 11.24
N GLY A 536 -4.10 -20.38 11.06
CA GLY A 536 -5.20 -20.79 11.94
C GLY A 536 -5.44 -22.32 12.03
N LEU A 537 -4.83 -23.11 11.14
CA LEU A 537 -4.95 -24.58 11.14
C LEU A 537 -3.87 -25.29 11.97
N ASN A 538 -2.67 -24.71 12.11
CA ASN A 538 -1.54 -25.31 12.84
C ASN A 538 -1.16 -24.51 14.11
N LEU A 539 -2.02 -23.57 14.50
CA LEU A 539 -1.82 -22.62 15.57
C LEU A 539 -2.04 -23.28 16.94
N ASP A 540 -0.96 -23.35 17.73
CA ASP A 540 -1.01 -23.66 19.15
C ASP A 540 -1.20 -22.35 19.95
N ARG A 541 -2.37 -22.19 20.56
CA ARG A 541 -2.70 -20.98 21.35
C ARG A 541 -1.81 -20.79 22.56
N SER A 542 -1.21 -21.85 23.10
CA SER A 542 -0.32 -21.76 24.27
C SER A 542 1.02 -21.07 23.97
N ARG A 543 1.35 -20.93 22.68
CA ARG A 543 2.59 -20.33 22.20
C ARG A 543 2.42 -18.90 21.69
N LEU A 544 1.19 -18.40 21.68
CA LEU A 544 0.86 -17.07 21.18
C LEU A 544 0.94 -16.05 22.31
N HIS A 545 1.63 -14.96 22.02
CA HIS A 545 1.79 -13.85 22.94
C HIS A 545 1.51 -12.55 22.18
N LEU A 546 0.39 -11.88 22.48
CA LEU A 546 0.12 -10.52 22.03
C LEU A 546 0.73 -9.54 23.04
N LEU A 547 1.74 -8.80 22.60
CA LEU A 547 2.43 -7.82 23.42
C LEU A 547 1.93 -6.42 23.17
N HIS A 548 1.84 -5.66 24.26
CA HIS A 548 1.59 -4.24 24.31
C HIS A 548 2.85 -3.52 24.76
N GLY A 549 3.32 -2.55 23.96
CA GLY A 549 4.43 -1.68 24.36
C GLY A 549 3.96 -0.31 24.81
N ASP A 550 4.67 0.34 25.72
CA ASP A 550 4.46 1.77 26.04
C ASP A 550 4.84 2.67 24.84
N LEU A 551 4.45 3.96 24.89
CA LEU A 551 4.69 4.90 23.77
C LEU A 551 6.17 5.05 23.39
N GLU A 552 7.08 4.80 24.32
CA GLU A 552 8.52 4.90 24.11
C GLU A 552 9.15 3.55 23.69
N GLY A 553 8.40 2.46 23.72
CA GLY A 553 8.86 1.09 23.50
C GLY A 553 9.81 0.57 24.58
N GLN A 554 9.81 1.15 25.79
CA GLN A 554 10.70 0.78 26.89
C GLN A 554 10.23 -0.45 27.65
N THR A 555 8.92 -0.62 27.78
CA THR A 555 8.25 -1.73 28.43
C THR A 555 7.38 -2.49 27.44
N TRP A 556 7.29 -3.81 27.62
CA TRP A 556 6.52 -4.72 26.77
C TRP A 556 5.79 -5.73 27.66
N ASP A 557 4.48 -5.56 27.77
CA ASP A 557 3.61 -6.40 28.60
C ASP A 557 2.84 -7.39 27.74
N ASP A 558 2.67 -8.61 28.26
CA ASP A 558 1.86 -9.63 27.62
C ASP A 558 0.39 -9.46 28.00
N ILE A 559 -0.43 -9.10 27.01
CA ILE A 559 -1.86 -8.84 27.15
C ILE A 559 -2.73 -9.97 26.59
N THR A 560 -2.14 -11.12 26.27
CA THR A 560 -2.84 -12.26 25.63
C THR A 560 -4.06 -12.73 26.43
N SER A 561 -4.00 -12.71 27.76
CA SER A 561 -5.13 -13.09 28.63
C SER A 561 -6.17 -11.99 28.81
N GLN A 562 -5.82 -10.75 28.47
CA GLN A 562 -6.65 -9.56 28.67
C GLN A 562 -7.49 -9.22 27.43
N VAL A 563 -7.13 -9.77 26.27
CA VAL A 563 -7.76 -9.49 24.98
C VAL A 563 -8.25 -10.78 24.34
N VAL A 564 -9.46 -10.72 23.76
CA VAL A 564 -10.00 -11.82 22.96
C VAL A 564 -9.30 -11.84 21.60
N LEU A 565 -8.58 -12.92 21.32
CA LEU A 565 -7.93 -13.17 20.04
C LEU A 565 -8.78 -14.10 19.18
N GLU A 566 -9.28 -13.57 18.07
CA GLU A 566 -9.94 -14.31 17.00
C GLU A 566 -8.94 -14.63 15.90
N PHE A 567 -9.10 -15.79 15.25
CA PHE A 567 -8.16 -16.24 14.24
C PHE A 567 -8.90 -16.66 12.97
N THR A 568 -8.42 -16.15 11.85
CA THR A 568 -8.69 -16.73 10.53
C THR A 568 -7.55 -17.67 10.16
N HIS A 569 -7.58 -18.21 8.94
CA HIS A 569 -6.52 -19.07 8.42
C HIS A 569 -5.20 -18.31 8.19
N LEU A 570 -5.21 -16.97 8.19
CA LEU A 570 -4.05 -16.11 7.87
C LEU A 570 -3.83 -14.95 8.85
N TYR A 571 -4.84 -14.58 9.64
CA TYR A 571 -4.82 -13.37 10.45
C TYR A 571 -5.22 -13.64 11.89
N ALA A 572 -4.62 -12.89 12.81
CA ALA A 572 -5.15 -12.68 14.15
C ALA A 572 -5.94 -11.36 14.16
N VAL A 573 -7.08 -11.38 14.82
CA VAL A 573 -7.96 -10.23 15.00
C VAL A 573 -8.17 -10.05 16.51
N PHE A 574 -8.02 -8.81 16.98
CA PHE A 574 -8.21 -8.48 18.38
C PHE A 574 -8.77 -7.07 18.53
N GLU A 575 -9.36 -6.77 19.68
CA GLU A 575 -10.01 -5.47 19.91
C GLU A 575 -9.36 -4.72 21.08
N VAL A 576 -9.10 -3.43 20.89
CA VAL A 576 -8.44 -2.57 21.89
C VAL A 576 -9.10 -1.20 21.96
N THR A 577 -9.06 -0.56 23.13
CA THR A 577 -9.60 0.79 23.33
C THR A 577 -8.52 1.87 23.40
N HIS A 578 -7.27 1.47 23.63
CA HIS A 578 -6.11 2.35 23.76
C HIS A 578 -5.18 2.12 22.57
N PHE A 579 -4.45 3.15 22.13
CA PHE A 579 -3.51 3.03 21.01
C PHE A 579 -2.07 3.16 21.49
N SER A 580 -1.25 2.18 21.12
CA SER A 580 0.19 2.15 21.37
C SER A 580 0.85 1.14 20.41
N TRP A 581 1.95 0.54 20.83
CA TRP A 581 2.63 -0.55 20.14
C TRP A 581 1.95 -1.89 20.41
N TYR A 582 1.82 -2.70 19.35
CA TYR A 582 1.30 -4.06 19.39
C TYR A 582 2.19 -5.01 18.61
N TRP A 583 2.46 -6.19 19.19
CA TRP A 583 3.31 -7.17 18.56
C TRP A 583 2.86 -8.60 18.85
N LEU A 584 2.55 -9.38 17.80
CA LEU A 584 2.13 -10.76 17.97
C LEU A 584 3.33 -11.71 17.82
N TRP A 585 3.59 -12.47 18.87
CA TRP A 585 4.69 -13.44 18.95
C TRP A 585 4.17 -14.87 18.97
N TYR A 586 4.92 -15.77 18.34
CA TYR A 586 4.75 -17.22 18.43
C TYR A 586 6.04 -17.84 18.94
N THR A 587 6.04 -18.35 20.17
CA THR A 587 7.24 -18.87 20.83
C THR A 587 6.88 -19.90 21.91
N THR A 588 7.85 -20.73 22.30
CA THR A 588 7.73 -21.61 23.48
C THR A 588 8.24 -20.95 24.77
N LYS A 589 8.73 -19.71 24.71
CA LYS A 589 9.27 -19.00 25.87
C LYS A 589 8.14 -18.31 26.65
N THR A 590 8.14 -18.49 27.96
CA THR A 590 7.10 -17.96 28.85
C THR A 590 7.27 -16.48 29.21
N TYR A 591 8.50 -15.94 29.15
CA TYR A 591 8.78 -14.54 29.42
C TYR A 591 9.35 -13.85 28.17
N ILE A 592 8.46 -13.24 27.39
CA ILE A 592 8.80 -12.65 26.09
C ILE A 592 9.05 -11.14 26.15
N GLY A 593 8.48 -10.39 27.10
CA GLY A 593 8.60 -8.91 27.16
C GLY A 593 10.05 -8.40 27.14
N GLY A 594 10.93 -9.01 27.94
CA GLY A 594 12.35 -8.67 27.94
C GLY A 594 13.10 -9.04 26.65
N ILE A 595 12.61 -10.06 25.92
CA ILE A 595 13.16 -10.46 24.62
C ILE A 595 12.68 -9.49 23.55
N ALA A 596 11.39 -9.18 23.51
CA ALA A 596 10.78 -8.21 22.61
C ALA A 596 11.48 -6.84 22.73
N LYS A 597 11.75 -6.37 23.95
CA LYS A 597 12.55 -5.15 24.19
C LYS A 597 13.92 -5.19 23.50
N LYS A 598 14.69 -6.26 23.72
CA LYS A 598 16.03 -6.41 23.11
C LYS A 598 15.97 -6.45 21.59
N VAL A 599 14.96 -7.11 21.02
CA VAL A 599 14.77 -7.19 19.58
C VAL A 599 14.37 -5.81 19.04
N TYR A 600 13.43 -5.13 19.67
CA TYR A 600 13.03 -3.76 19.33
C TYR A 600 14.21 -2.78 19.32
N GLU A 601 15.07 -2.82 20.35
CA GLU A 601 16.30 -2.02 20.42
C GLU A 601 17.30 -2.33 19.30
N ARG A 602 17.39 -3.61 18.87
CA ARG A 602 18.29 -4.07 17.81
C ARG A 602 17.78 -3.79 16.39
N LEU A 603 16.46 -3.73 16.21
CA LEU A 603 15.84 -3.31 14.95
C LEU A 603 16.10 -1.83 14.63
N ARG A 604 16.71 -1.08 15.55
CA ARG A 604 17.13 0.29 15.30
C ARG A 604 18.36 0.34 14.39
N MET A 605 18.20 0.99 13.24
CA MET A 605 19.32 1.25 12.34
C MET A 605 20.16 2.44 12.82
N TYR A 606 21.49 2.25 12.85
CA TYR A 606 22.45 3.31 13.13
C TYR A 606 23.37 3.50 11.93
N GLN A 607 23.64 4.75 11.55
CA GLN A 607 24.68 5.05 10.57
C GLN A 607 26.04 5.15 11.26
N VAL A 608 26.95 4.25 10.89
CA VAL A 608 28.32 4.19 11.40
C VAL A 608 29.33 4.26 10.26
N ASN A 609 30.51 4.80 10.53
CA ASN A 609 31.68 4.70 9.68
C ASN A 609 32.60 3.62 10.24
N PHE A 610 33.05 2.72 9.37
CA PHE A 610 34.17 1.83 9.66
C PHE A 610 35.44 2.50 9.16
N ILE A 611 36.33 2.87 10.08
CA ILE A 611 37.61 3.49 9.77
C ILE A 611 38.70 2.45 9.99
N ALA A 612 39.48 2.18 8.94
CA ALA A 612 40.69 1.38 9.03
C ALA A 612 41.90 2.33 9.13
N LEU A 613 42.58 2.31 10.28
CA LEU A 613 43.78 3.10 10.53
C LEU A 613 44.99 2.17 10.57
N GLN A 614 45.94 2.36 9.65
CA GLN A 614 47.21 1.64 9.64
C GLN A 614 48.33 2.59 10.04
N ARG A 615 49.16 2.19 11.00
CA ARG A 615 50.31 3.01 11.41
C ARG A 615 51.42 2.85 10.39
N LYS A 616 51.98 3.97 9.92
CA LYS A 616 53.11 3.95 8.97
C LYS A 616 54.35 3.18 9.47
N LYS A 617 54.53 3.07 10.80
CA LYS A 617 55.66 2.37 11.43
C LYS A 617 55.43 0.88 11.65
N ASP A 618 54.19 0.40 11.50
CA ASP A 618 53.82 -1.00 11.71
C ASP A 618 52.75 -1.40 10.68
N PRO A 619 53.17 -1.74 9.46
CA PRO A 619 52.25 -2.06 8.37
C PRO A 619 51.53 -3.39 8.56
N GLU A 620 51.93 -4.24 9.51
CA GLU A 620 51.25 -5.51 9.78
C GLU A 620 50.00 -5.33 10.65
N GLN A 621 49.87 -4.18 11.32
CA GLN A 621 48.72 -3.88 12.19
C GLN A 621 47.77 -2.85 11.58
N VAL A 622 46.49 -3.25 11.46
CA VAL A 622 45.38 -2.37 11.07
C VAL A 622 44.40 -2.26 12.23
N LEU A 623 44.15 -1.03 12.70
CA LEU A 623 43.12 -0.74 13.68
C LEU A 623 41.79 -0.47 12.96
N LEU A 624 40.79 -1.30 13.21
CA LEU A 624 39.43 -1.09 12.74
C LEU A 624 38.61 -0.42 13.84
N GLN A 625 38.08 0.77 13.56
CA GLN A 625 37.22 1.51 14.49
C GLN A 625 35.84 1.72 13.87
N CYS A 626 34.80 1.39 14.63
CA CYS A 626 33.41 1.73 14.31
C CYS A 626 33.04 3.01 15.05
N VAL A 627 32.77 4.10 14.34
CA VAL A 627 32.37 5.39 14.92
C VAL A 627 31.02 5.85 14.36
N PRO A 628 30.21 6.62 15.10
CA PRO A 628 29.00 7.23 14.54
C PRO A 628 29.35 8.06 13.30
N LYS A 629 28.52 8.05 12.25
CA LYS A 629 28.83 8.67 10.95
C LYS A 629 29.29 10.13 11.02
N ASN A 630 28.87 10.88 12.03
CA ASN A 630 29.18 12.30 12.21
C ASN A 630 30.45 12.56 13.05
N LYS A 631 31.07 11.51 13.60
CA LYS A 631 32.42 11.57 14.20
C LYS A 631 33.38 10.96 13.18
N VAL A 632 34.25 11.80 12.62
CA VAL A 632 35.45 11.34 11.90
C VAL A 632 36.63 11.55 12.81
#